data_AF-A0A7X6GWY0-F1
#
_entry.id   AF-A0A7X6GWY0-F1
#
_cell.length_a   1.000
_cell.length_b   1.000
_cell.length_c   1.000
_cell.angle_alpha   90.00
_cell.angle_beta   90.00
_cell.angle_gamma   90.00
#
_symmetry.space_group_name_H-M   'P 1'
#
loop_
_entity.id
_entity.type
_entity.pdbx_description
1 polymer ?
#
loop_
_entity_poly.entity_id
_entity_poly.type
_entity_poly.pdbx_seq_one_letter_code
_entity_poly.pdbx_strand_id
1 'polypeptide(L)'
;MKTTIIATLAALGSALPAAAQSLLTPVSVSVQRYDEIVSPNGNAGLSCCAPLVLESGPGADFYHVRMVFDAGFSETVDRISISSNDITLWLPGAAEGQRTVGRYDYVGVFEDGSPSIFARRPRDWPAETEQGFLEAVWLVPDGVTAATVHIGPADALLQVPIDLNVAPTQPVTPGQTLQVAVTGFGAEPALALTTRISGQDLAGRVVPTAGQALRLELTATPLMSTATDAQAGENRAFMQAESFALVGPDGLPLSYLGYETSDGVRTRWSISSSWTDQPRPSELTLYYLGAPTAGTWTVYYLQDPVAQFNLQ
;
A
#
# COMPACT_ATOMS: atom_id res chain seq x y z
N MET A 1 -0.24 49.08 -68.67
CA MET A 1 -0.92 47.77 -68.52
C MET A 1 0.07 46.83 -67.84
N LYS A 2 -0.17 46.45 -66.58
CA LYS A 2 0.71 45.58 -65.79
C LYS A 2 0.05 44.20 -65.70
N THR A 3 0.75 43.19 -66.18
CA THR A 3 0.31 41.79 -66.18
C THR A 3 0.64 41.16 -64.83
N THR A 4 -0.39 40.75 -64.09
CA THR A 4 -0.25 40.09 -62.79
C THR A 4 -0.20 38.58 -63.00
N ILE A 5 0.88 37.95 -62.55
CA ILE A 5 1.04 36.48 -62.50
C ILE A 5 0.46 36.02 -61.16
N ILE A 6 -0.54 35.13 -61.20
CA ILE A 6 -1.09 34.44 -60.04
C ILE A 6 -0.28 33.16 -59.85
N ALA A 7 0.47 33.08 -58.75
CA ALA A 7 1.15 31.86 -58.32
C ALA A 7 0.22 31.06 -57.40
N THR A 8 -0.21 29.89 -57.87
CA THR A 8 -0.97 28.92 -57.09
C THR A 8 0.01 28.15 -56.19
N LEU A 9 0.03 28.46 -54.88
CA LEU A 9 0.71 27.61 -53.90
C LEU A 9 -0.15 26.37 -53.65
N ALA A 10 0.34 25.21 -54.10
CA ALA A 10 -0.17 23.92 -53.68
C ALA A 10 0.12 23.74 -52.18
N ALA A 11 -0.94 23.71 -51.36
CA ALA A 11 -0.85 23.31 -49.97
C ALA A 11 -0.56 21.80 -49.93
N LEU A 12 0.72 21.45 -49.84
CA LEU A 12 1.16 20.12 -49.42
C LEU A 12 0.67 19.92 -47.98
N GLY A 13 -0.36 19.09 -47.82
CA GLY A 13 -0.81 18.61 -46.52
C GLY A 13 0.29 17.79 -45.86
N SER A 14 1.09 18.43 -45.01
CA SER A 14 1.87 17.75 -44.01
C SER A 14 0.90 17.27 -42.92
N ALA A 15 0.42 16.03 -43.06
CA ALA A 15 -0.12 15.31 -41.92
C ALA A 15 1.03 15.18 -40.90
N LEU A 16 0.98 16.03 -39.86
CA LEU A 16 1.82 15.83 -38.68
C LEU A 16 1.54 14.41 -38.18
N PRO A 17 2.56 13.59 -37.85
CA PRO A 17 2.32 12.36 -37.13
C PRO A 17 1.53 12.74 -35.87
N ALA A 18 0.39 12.10 -35.66
CA ALA A 18 -0.33 12.23 -34.41
C ALA A 18 0.66 11.90 -33.30
N ALA A 19 1.05 12.90 -32.50
CA ALA A 19 1.80 12.66 -31.28
C ALA A 19 1.01 11.59 -30.52
N ALA A 20 1.64 10.48 -30.15
CA ALA A 20 0.95 9.43 -29.42
C ALA A 20 0.45 10.08 -28.12
N GLN A 21 -0.86 10.31 -28.05
CA GLN A 21 -1.46 10.92 -26.89
C GLN A 21 -1.37 9.91 -25.77
N SER A 22 -0.92 10.36 -24.59
CA SER A 22 -0.96 9.54 -23.38
C SER A 22 -2.36 8.95 -23.22
N LEU A 23 -2.43 7.64 -22.99
CA LEU A 23 -3.68 6.94 -22.67
C LEU A 23 -4.13 7.17 -21.23
N LEU A 24 -3.39 7.97 -20.47
CA LEU A 24 -3.72 8.37 -19.10
C LEU A 24 -4.03 9.86 -19.05
N THR A 25 -5.13 10.20 -18.39
CA THR A 25 -5.50 11.58 -18.03
C THR A 25 -5.48 11.73 -16.51
N PRO A 26 -4.68 12.63 -15.93
CA PRO A 26 -4.68 12.86 -14.49
C PRO A 26 -6.05 13.37 -14.02
N VAL A 27 -6.60 12.72 -12.99
CA VAL A 27 -7.85 13.08 -12.31
C VAL A 27 -7.55 13.83 -11.02
N SER A 28 -6.57 13.32 -10.26
CA SER A 28 -6.13 13.95 -9.02
C SER A 28 -4.63 13.75 -8.83
N VAL A 29 -4.01 14.72 -8.17
CA VAL A 29 -2.62 14.69 -7.76
C VAL A 29 -2.56 15.23 -6.33
N SER A 30 -1.91 14.49 -5.44
CA SER A 30 -1.61 14.97 -4.09
C SER A 30 -0.15 14.73 -3.75
N VAL A 31 0.46 15.72 -3.11
CA VAL A 31 1.86 15.71 -2.71
C VAL A 31 1.94 15.88 -1.20
N GLN A 32 2.70 15.02 -0.55
CA GLN A 32 3.00 15.09 0.88
C GLN A 32 4.52 15.07 1.07
N ARG A 33 4.98 15.81 2.08
CA ARG A 33 6.40 15.88 2.45
C ARG A 33 6.59 15.23 3.81
N TYR A 34 7.64 14.44 3.95
CA TYR A 34 8.04 13.79 5.19
C TYR A 34 9.54 13.95 5.43
N ASP A 35 9.91 14.13 6.70
CA ASP A 35 11.31 14.13 7.13
C ASP A 35 11.79 12.69 7.40
N GLU A 36 10.85 11.82 7.82
CA GLU A 36 11.11 10.43 8.19
C GLU A 36 10.03 9.50 7.61
N ILE A 37 10.44 8.27 7.30
CA ILE A 37 9.57 7.20 6.83
C ILE A 37 9.80 5.94 7.67
N VAL A 38 8.71 5.33 8.14
CA VAL A 38 8.78 4.05 8.84
C VAL A 38 8.64 2.91 7.82
N SER A 39 9.65 2.04 7.75
CA SER A 39 9.64 0.84 6.92
C SER A 39 9.53 -0.42 7.78
N PRO A 40 8.46 -1.23 7.63
CA PRO A 40 8.37 -2.53 8.26
C PRO A 40 9.20 -3.61 7.54
N ASN A 41 9.72 -3.31 6.33
CA ASN A 41 10.53 -4.23 5.51
C ASN A 41 12.02 -4.18 5.85
N GLY A 42 12.44 -3.36 6.82
CA GLY A 42 13.82 -3.41 7.30
C GLY A 42 14.18 -4.82 7.73
N ASN A 43 15.43 -5.25 7.54
CA ASN A 43 15.95 -6.51 8.08
C ASN A 43 15.89 -6.59 9.63
N ALA A 44 15.24 -5.65 10.30
CA ALA A 44 14.88 -5.66 11.71
C ALA A 44 13.58 -6.45 11.89
N GLY A 45 13.65 -7.59 12.57
CA GLY A 45 12.57 -8.58 12.61
C GLY A 45 11.32 -8.25 13.45
N LEU A 46 11.12 -7.01 13.92
CA LEU A 46 10.01 -6.65 14.82
C LEU A 46 9.39 -5.28 14.49
N SER A 47 8.50 -5.23 13.51
CA SER A 47 7.84 -3.99 13.06
C SER A 47 7.07 -3.26 14.17
N CYS A 48 6.55 -3.95 15.20
CA CYS A 48 5.84 -3.33 16.33
C CYS A 48 6.70 -2.49 17.26
N CYS A 49 7.94 -2.92 17.44
CA CYS A 49 8.65 -2.64 18.68
C CYS A 49 10.09 -2.19 18.42
N ALA A 50 10.57 -2.39 17.20
CA ALA A 50 11.83 -1.86 16.68
C ALA A 50 11.70 -1.65 15.16
N PRO A 51 10.78 -0.78 14.68
CA PRO A 51 10.65 -0.53 13.26
C PRO A 51 11.91 0.17 12.70
N LEU A 52 12.23 -0.08 11.44
CA LEU A 52 13.25 0.69 10.74
C LEU A 52 12.70 2.07 10.38
N VAL A 53 13.35 3.11 10.86
CA VAL A 53 13.05 4.49 10.47
C VAL A 53 14.12 4.94 9.47
N LEU A 54 13.67 5.41 8.31
CA LEU A 54 14.48 6.02 7.27
C LEU A 54 14.41 7.53 7.42
N GLU A 55 15.56 8.16 7.64
CA GLU A 55 15.69 9.61 7.73
C GLU A 55 16.12 10.17 6.37
N SER A 56 15.52 11.28 5.93
CA SER A 56 15.88 11.93 4.65
C SER A 56 17.28 12.58 4.69
N GLY A 57 17.73 12.94 5.90
CA GLY A 57 19.01 13.62 6.15
C GLY A 57 18.91 15.15 6.03
N PRO A 58 20.00 15.88 6.34
CA PRO A 58 19.97 17.34 6.54
C PRO A 58 19.92 18.19 5.27
N GLY A 59 19.61 17.62 4.10
CA GLY A 59 19.66 18.32 2.81
C GLY A 59 18.68 17.82 1.77
N ALA A 60 17.72 17.00 2.20
CA ALA A 60 16.65 16.48 1.36
C ALA A 60 15.46 16.10 2.22
N ASP A 61 14.29 15.99 1.58
CA ASP A 61 13.08 15.46 2.18
C ASP A 61 12.49 14.36 1.32
N PHE A 62 11.69 13.49 1.94
CA PHE A 62 10.87 12.56 1.19
C PHE A 62 9.60 13.26 0.69
N TYR A 63 9.31 13.07 -0.59
CA TYR A 63 8.08 13.52 -1.22
C TYR A 63 7.27 12.34 -1.72
N HIS A 64 6.12 12.14 -1.09
CA HIS A 64 5.14 11.16 -1.51
C HIS A 64 4.13 11.82 -2.46
N VAL A 65 4.09 11.33 -3.70
CA VAL A 65 3.15 11.79 -4.72
C VAL A 65 2.19 10.65 -5.03
N ARG A 66 0.91 10.97 -4.87
CA ARG A 66 -0.21 10.13 -5.26
C ARG A 66 -0.90 10.72 -6.47
N MET A 67 -1.12 9.91 -7.49
CA MET A 67 -1.87 10.30 -8.68
C MET A 67 -2.92 9.26 -9.03
N VAL A 68 -4.10 9.75 -9.42
CA VAL A 68 -5.19 8.94 -9.97
C VAL A 68 -5.38 9.35 -11.42
N PHE A 69 -5.52 8.37 -12.30
CA PHE A 69 -5.69 8.58 -13.74
C PHE A 69 -6.97 7.93 -14.25
N ASP A 70 -7.66 8.61 -15.15
CA ASP A 70 -8.63 7.98 -16.03
C ASP A 70 -7.88 7.32 -17.18
N ALA A 71 -8.22 6.05 -17.43
CA ALA A 71 -7.65 5.26 -18.50
C ALA A 71 -8.45 5.41 -19.80
N GLY A 72 -7.78 5.79 -20.88
CA GLY A 72 -8.31 5.94 -22.23
C GLY A 72 -8.57 4.61 -22.93
N PHE A 73 -9.39 3.75 -22.33
CA PHE A 73 -9.79 2.48 -22.94
C PHE A 73 -10.57 2.70 -24.24
N SER A 74 -10.39 1.80 -25.18
CA SER A 74 -11.08 1.80 -26.47
C SER A 74 -11.24 0.38 -26.98
N GLU A 75 -11.92 0.15 -28.10
CA GLU A 75 -12.05 -1.19 -28.71
C GLU A 75 -10.70 -1.91 -28.89
N THR A 76 -9.63 -1.14 -29.15
CA THR A 76 -8.26 -1.65 -29.37
C THR A 76 -7.35 -1.52 -28.15
N VAL A 77 -7.78 -0.83 -27.09
CA VAL A 77 -7.01 -0.63 -25.86
C VAL A 77 -7.79 -1.23 -24.69
N ASP A 78 -7.39 -2.44 -24.30
CA ASP A 78 -8.00 -3.19 -23.19
C ASP A 78 -7.14 -3.20 -21.91
N ARG A 79 -5.90 -2.71 -21.99
CA ARG A 79 -4.95 -2.70 -20.89
C ARG A 79 -3.96 -1.54 -21.01
N ILE A 80 -3.69 -0.89 -19.89
CA ILE A 80 -2.59 0.06 -19.72
C ILE A 80 -1.62 -0.53 -18.72
N SER A 81 -0.33 -0.55 -19.07
CA SER A 81 0.74 -0.99 -18.19
C SER A 81 1.97 -0.14 -18.46
N ILE A 82 2.36 0.66 -17.47
CA ILE A 82 3.54 1.52 -17.53
C ILE A 82 4.53 1.02 -16.49
N SER A 83 5.72 0.65 -16.98
CA SER A 83 6.79 0.17 -16.11
C SER A 83 7.29 1.29 -15.22
N SER A 84 7.70 0.93 -14.00
CA SER A 84 8.42 1.82 -13.11
C SER A 84 9.65 2.48 -13.73
N ASN A 85 10.29 1.83 -14.71
CA ASN A 85 11.43 2.39 -15.45
C ASN A 85 11.06 3.58 -16.34
N ASP A 86 9.78 3.77 -16.63
CA ASP A 86 9.27 4.88 -17.44
C ASP A 86 8.60 5.96 -16.55
N ILE A 87 8.80 5.89 -15.23
CA ILE A 87 8.27 6.83 -14.26
C ILE A 87 9.46 7.50 -13.55
N THR A 88 9.61 8.81 -13.75
CA THR A 88 10.72 9.60 -13.20
C THR A 88 10.28 10.98 -12.75
N LEU A 89 10.97 11.53 -11.75
CA LEU A 89 10.78 12.90 -11.28
C LEU A 89 11.86 13.81 -11.86
N TRP A 90 11.46 14.82 -12.62
CA TRP A 90 12.35 15.81 -13.22
C TRP A 90 12.35 17.08 -12.39
N LEU A 91 13.51 17.42 -11.82
CA LEU A 91 13.71 18.68 -11.13
C LEU A 91 14.12 19.77 -12.15
N PRO A 92 13.80 21.05 -11.88
CA PRO A 92 14.21 22.15 -12.75
C PRO A 92 15.72 22.16 -13.00
N GLY A 93 16.13 22.11 -14.28
CA GLY A 93 17.53 22.14 -14.67
C GLY A 93 18.32 20.84 -14.46
N ALA A 94 17.67 19.76 -14.01
CA ALA A 94 18.32 18.46 -13.88
C ALA A 94 18.64 17.85 -15.26
N ALA A 95 19.79 17.18 -15.36
CA ALA A 95 20.20 16.48 -16.57
C ALA A 95 19.46 15.15 -16.78
N GLU A 96 19.00 14.53 -15.68
CA GLU A 96 18.32 13.24 -15.67
C GLU A 96 17.15 13.26 -14.68
N GLY A 97 16.14 12.44 -14.97
CA GLY A 97 15.01 12.20 -14.07
C GLY A 97 15.39 11.28 -12.91
N GLN A 98 14.97 11.65 -11.70
CA GLN A 98 15.19 10.87 -10.49
C GLN A 98 14.26 9.65 -10.43
N ARG A 99 14.82 8.54 -9.95
CA ARG A 99 14.08 7.31 -9.66
C ARG A 99 13.39 7.41 -8.31
N THR A 100 12.28 6.70 -8.17
CA THR A 100 11.57 6.58 -6.89
C THR A 100 12.46 5.82 -5.90
N VAL A 101 12.38 6.19 -4.61
CA VAL A 101 13.01 5.45 -3.52
C VAL A 101 12.11 4.33 -3.00
N GLY A 102 10.80 4.45 -3.20
CA GLY A 102 9.83 3.46 -2.76
C GLY A 102 8.41 3.89 -3.08
N ARG A 103 7.46 3.24 -2.39
CA ARG A 103 6.03 3.53 -2.47
C ARG A 103 5.35 3.27 -1.13
N TYR A 104 4.19 3.86 -0.94
CA TYR A 104 3.27 3.42 0.10
C TYR A 104 2.31 2.39 -0.49
N ASP A 105 2.13 1.29 0.24
CA ASP A 105 1.03 0.39 -0.03
C ASP A 105 -0.29 1.00 0.48
N TYR A 106 -1.35 0.23 0.31
CA TYR A 106 -2.71 0.63 0.64
C TYR A 106 -3.02 0.74 2.14
N VAL A 107 -2.19 0.17 3.03
CA VAL A 107 -2.32 0.31 4.50
C VAL A 107 -1.33 1.35 5.04
N GLY A 108 -0.66 2.13 4.19
CA GLY A 108 0.31 3.14 4.65
C GLY A 108 1.64 2.53 5.08
N VAL A 109 1.96 1.33 4.61
CA VAL A 109 3.28 0.71 4.76
C VAL A 109 4.19 1.17 3.64
N PHE A 110 5.38 1.66 4.00
CA PHE A 110 6.41 1.93 3.02
C PHE A 110 7.09 0.65 2.53
N GLU A 111 7.08 0.44 1.22
CA GLU A 111 7.79 -0.63 0.53
C GLU A 111 8.95 -0.07 -0.28
N ASP A 112 10.09 -0.76 -0.22
CA ASP A 112 11.20 -0.55 -1.13
C ASP A 112 10.82 -1.08 -2.52
N GLY A 113 10.98 -0.23 -3.53
CA GLY A 113 10.68 -0.59 -4.91
C GLY A 113 9.90 0.47 -5.66
N SER A 114 10.11 0.48 -6.97
CA SER A 114 9.50 1.48 -7.83
C SER A 114 8.08 1.06 -8.26
N PRO A 115 7.07 1.91 -8.06
CA PRO A 115 5.69 1.62 -8.45
C PRO A 115 5.55 1.59 -9.98
N SER A 116 4.61 0.79 -10.46
CA SER A 116 4.18 0.76 -11.86
C SER A 116 2.71 1.14 -11.92
N ILE A 117 2.25 1.65 -13.06
CA ILE A 117 0.83 1.94 -13.27
C ILE A 117 0.22 0.79 -14.06
N PHE A 118 -0.89 0.26 -13.54
CA PHE A 118 -1.68 -0.76 -14.20
C PHE A 118 -3.15 -0.37 -14.18
N ALA A 119 -3.82 -0.56 -15.31
CA ALA A 119 -5.28 -0.45 -15.39
C ALA A 119 -5.78 -1.40 -16.49
N ARG A 120 -6.92 -2.04 -16.26
CA ARG A 120 -7.53 -2.95 -17.23
C ARG A 120 -8.93 -2.49 -17.58
N ARG A 121 -9.32 -2.66 -18.85
CA ARG A 121 -10.67 -2.33 -19.27
C ARG A 121 -11.66 -3.23 -18.52
N PRO A 122 -12.65 -2.65 -17.81
CA PRO A 122 -13.66 -3.44 -17.11
C PRO A 122 -14.52 -4.20 -18.12
N ARG A 123 -15.21 -5.23 -17.63
CA ARG A 123 -16.05 -6.10 -18.47
C ARG A 123 -17.19 -5.32 -19.13
N ASP A 124 -17.79 -4.38 -18.40
CA ASP A 124 -18.99 -3.65 -18.79
C ASP A 124 -18.68 -2.25 -19.36
N TRP A 125 -17.45 -2.04 -19.84
CA TRP A 125 -17.07 -0.82 -20.58
C TRP A 125 -17.97 -0.61 -21.82
N PRO A 126 -18.42 0.61 -22.14
CA PRO A 126 -18.06 1.90 -21.52
C PRO A 126 -18.97 2.34 -20.37
N ALA A 127 -19.87 1.48 -19.87
CA ALA A 127 -20.75 1.84 -18.76
C ALA A 127 -19.95 1.99 -17.45
N GLU A 128 -18.84 1.27 -17.33
CA GLU A 128 -17.87 1.39 -16.24
C GLU A 128 -16.49 1.81 -16.77
N THR A 129 -15.71 2.48 -15.91
CA THR A 129 -14.30 2.77 -16.16
C THR A 129 -13.46 2.38 -14.94
N GLU A 130 -12.27 1.84 -15.17
CA GLU A 130 -11.26 1.63 -14.12
C GLU A 130 -10.24 2.78 -14.14
N GLN A 131 -9.65 3.04 -12.98
CA GLN A 131 -8.63 4.06 -12.79
C GLN A 131 -7.23 3.42 -12.70
N GLY A 132 -6.23 4.17 -13.15
CA GLY A 132 -4.84 3.87 -12.88
C GLY A 132 -4.36 4.63 -11.65
N PHE A 133 -3.46 4.03 -10.87
CA PHE A 133 -2.93 4.64 -9.65
C PHE A 133 -1.40 4.67 -9.68
N LEU A 134 -0.84 5.74 -9.14
CA LEU A 134 0.58 5.88 -8.83
C LEU A 134 0.71 6.35 -7.38
N GLU A 135 1.36 5.55 -6.54
CA GLU A 135 1.81 5.91 -5.19
C GLU A 135 3.33 5.82 -5.20
N ALA A 136 4.03 6.96 -5.15
CA ALA A 136 5.47 7.00 -5.38
C ALA A 136 6.15 7.95 -4.40
N VAL A 137 7.29 7.53 -3.87
CA VAL A 137 8.13 8.34 -2.99
C VAL A 137 9.43 8.67 -3.70
N TRP A 138 9.84 9.94 -3.67
CA TRP A 138 11.15 10.43 -4.10
C TRP A 138 11.88 11.10 -2.95
N LEU A 139 13.20 11.11 -3.01
CA LEU A 139 14.03 11.94 -2.16
C LEU A 139 14.42 13.18 -2.96
N VAL A 140 13.99 14.37 -2.51
CA VAL A 140 14.20 15.62 -3.23
C VAL A 140 15.10 16.54 -2.42
N PRO A 141 16.15 17.15 -3.03
CA PRO A 141 17.01 18.10 -2.34
C PRO A 141 16.26 19.34 -1.83
N ASP A 142 16.76 19.90 -0.73
CA ASP A 142 16.20 21.11 -0.14
C ASP A 142 16.16 22.30 -1.12
N GLY A 143 15.15 23.15 -0.95
CA GLY A 143 14.98 24.38 -1.72
C GLY A 143 14.37 24.18 -3.11
N VAL A 144 14.07 22.94 -3.51
CA VAL A 144 13.31 22.66 -4.72
C VAL A 144 11.82 22.75 -4.44
N THR A 145 11.13 23.61 -5.18
CA THR A 145 9.73 23.97 -4.90
C THR A 145 8.76 23.50 -5.99
N ALA A 146 9.26 22.98 -7.10
CA ALA A 146 8.47 22.44 -8.18
C ALA A 146 9.24 21.32 -8.88
N ALA A 147 8.51 20.37 -9.46
CA ALA A 147 9.06 19.31 -10.28
C ALA A 147 8.04 18.87 -11.33
N THR A 148 8.43 17.96 -12.22
CA THR A 148 7.52 17.35 -13.20
C THR A 148 7.68 15.83 -13.16
N VAL A 149 6.58 15.12 -12.95
CA VAL A 149 6.57 13.66 -13.08
C VAL A 149 6.38 13.32 -14.55
N HIS A 150 7.34 12.56 -15.09
CA HIS A 150 7.30 12.01 -16.44
C HIS A 150 6.81 10.56 -16.35
N ILE A 151 5.77 10.24 -17.10
CA ILE A 151 5.11 8.93 -17.12
C ILE A 151 5.02 8.43 -18.56
N GLY A 152 5.62 7.28 -18.83
CA GLY A 152 5.60 6.62 -20.12
C GLY A 152 6.87 6.88 -20.96
N PRO A 153 6.98 6.21 -22.12
CA PRO A 153 8.13 6.34 -23.00
C PRO A 153 8.15 7.73 -23.69
N ALA A 154 9.31 8.11 -24.22
CA ALA A 154 9.55 9.45 -24.78
C ALA A 154 8.58 9.83 -25.92
N ASP A 155 8.05 8.87 -26.65
CA ASP A 155 7.12 9.05 -27.77
C ASP A 155 5.64 9.15 -27.35
N ALA A 156 5.31 8.79 -26.10
CA ALA A 156 3.96 8.86 -25.53
C ALA A 156 3.99 9.41 -24.08
N LEU A 157 4.86 10.41 -23.85
CA LEU A 157 5.18 10.93 -22.53
C LEU A 157 4.04 11.79 -21.97
N LEU A 158 3.52 11.41 -20.81
CA LEU A 158 2.70 12.28 -19.97
C LEU A 158 3.58 13.06 -19.00
N GLN A 159 3.42 14.38 -18.99
CA GLN A 159 4.12 15.27 -18.07
C GLN A 159 3.13 15.88 -17.09
N VAL A 160 3.33 15.62 -15.80
CA VAL A 160 2.47 16.14 -14.73
C VAL A 160 3.30 17.07 -13.85
N PRO A 161 3.11 18.41 -13.92
CA PRO A 161 3.78 19.33 -13.02
C PRO A 161 3.26 19.14 -11.59
N ILE A 162 4.15 19.18 -10.61
CA ILE A 162 3.82 19.07 -9.19
C ILE A 162 4.43 20.23 -8.40
N ASP A 163 3.67 20.72 -7.42
CA ASP A 163 4.12 21.71 -6.46
C ASP A 163 4.72 21.01 -5.23
N LEU A 164 5.94 21.38 -4.89
CA LEU A 164 6.68 20.83 -3.74
C LEU A 164 6.70 21.79 -2.54
N ASN A 165 6.03 22.95 -2.65
CA ASN A 165 5.81 23.90 -1.54
C ASN A 165 4.75 23.39 -0.55
N VAL A 166 4.95 22.19 -0.03
CA VAL A 166 4.07 21.57 0.96
C VAL A 166 4.79 21.54 2.31
N ALA A 167 4.03 21.79 3.38
CA ALA A 167 4.55 21.66 4.73
C ALA A 167 4.85 20.19 5.06
N PRO A 168 5.89 19.89 5.88
CA PRO A 168 6.10 18.55 6.40
C PRO A 168 4.86 18.03 7.14
N THR A 169 4.51 16.78 6.88
CA THR A 169 3.42 16.06 7.54
C THR A 169 3.94 14.71 8.03
N GLN A 170 3.08 13.94 8.71
CA GLN A 170 3.36 12.55 9.03
C GLN A 170 2.65 11.65 8.01
N PRO A 171 3.27 10.52 7.61
CA PRO A 171 2.59 9.52 6.81
C PRO A 171 1.31 9.01 7.51
N VAL A 172 0.32 8.60 6.72
CA VAL A 172 -0.79 7.80 7.27
C VAL A 172 -0.20 6.50 7.81
N THR A 173 -0.49 6.20 9.07
CA THR A 173 0.07 5.01 9.72
C THR A 173 -0.92 3.85 9.65
N PRO A 174 -0.44 2.58 9.60
CA PRO A 174 -1.33 1.42 9.45
C PRO A 174 -2.43 1.31 10.50
N GLY A 175 -2.17 1.69 11.75
CA GLY A 175 -3.15 1.72 12.83
C GLY A 175 -4.30 2.69 12.60
N GLN A 176 -4.14 3.70 11.75
CA GLN A 176 -5.24 4.62 11.36
C GLN A 176 -6.21 4.00 10.36
N THR A 177 -5.85 2.87 9.74
CA THR A 177 -6.68 2.20 8.72
C THR A 177 -7.65 1.17 9.31
N LEU A 178 -7.52 0.86 10.60
CA LEU A 178 -8.22 -0.22 11.28
C LEU A 178 -8.70 0.21 12.67
N GLN A 179 -9.89 -0.22 13.04
CA GLN A 179 -10.37 -0.22 14.41
C GLN A 179 -10.27 -1.64 14.97
N VAL A 180 -9.60 -1.79 16.12
CA VAL A 180 -9.36 -3.09 16.74
C VAL A 180 -9.96 -3.11 18.15
N ALA A 181 -10.66 -4.19 18.48
CA ALA A 181 -11.15 -4.43 19.83
C ALA A 181 -10.80 -5.84 20.29
N VAL A 182 -10.21 -5.97 21.47
CA VAL A 182 -9.94 -7.27 22.11
C VAL A 182 -11.25 -7.80 22.69
N THR A 183 -11.65 -8.98 22.24
CA THR A 183 -12.90 -9.63 22.66
C THR A 183 -12.66 -10.77 23.64
N GLY A 184 -11.45 -11.33 23.67
CA GLY A 184 -11.09 -12.43 24.55
C GLY A 184 -9.58 -12.58 24.70
N PHE A 185 -9.16 -13.07 25.86
CA PHE A 185 -7.78 -13.43 26.13
C PHE A 185 -7.74 -14.65 27.05
N GLY A 186 -6.88 -15.61 26.72
CA GLY A 186 -6.76 -16.84 27.48
C GLY A 186 -5.40 -17.51 27.29
N ALA A 187 -5.16 -18.55 28.08
CA ALA A 187 -3.96 -19.37 27.99
C ALA A 187 -4.35 -20.83 27.84
N GLU A 188 -3.75 -21.48 26.84
CA GLU A 188 -3.96 -22.88 26.52
C GLU A 188 -2.66 -23.66 26.74
N PRO A 189 -2.71 -24.83 27.41
CA PRO A 189 -1.54 -25.67 27.59
C PRO A 189 -1.11 -26.35 26.29
N ALA A 190 -2.01 -26.47 25.32
CA ALA A 190 -1.75 -27.03 24.00
C ALA A 190 -2.80 -26.54 23.01
N LEU A 191 -2.38 -26.33 21.75
CA LEU A 191 -3.27 -25.99 20.64
C LEU A 191 -3.61 -27.25 19.86
N ALA A 192 -4.89 -27.53 19.65
CA ALA A 192 -5.31 -28.61 18.77
C ALA A 192 -5.08 -28.22 17.30
N LEU A 193 -4.62 -29.18 16.50
CA LEU A 193 -4.41 -29.00 15.06
C LEU A 193 -5.01 -30.18 14.29
N THR A 194 -5.40 -29.93 13.05
CA THR A 194 -5.66 -30.98 12.08
C THR A 194 -4.62 -30.84 10.98
N THR A 195 -3.89 -31.91 10.66
CA THR A 195 -2.96 -31.92 9.54
C THR A 195 -3.41 -32.92 8.50
N ARG A 196 -3.39 -32.51 7.22
CA ARG A 196 -3.78 -33.37 6.13
C ARG A 196 -2.55 -34.00 5.49
N ILE A 197 -2.38 -35.30 5.67
CA ILE A 197 -1.25 -36.06 5.10
C ILE A 197 -1.81 -37.16 4.21
N SER A 198 -1.39 -37.17 2.93
CA SER A 198 -1.83 -38.15 1.93
C SER A 198 -3.36 -38.27 1.82
N GLY A 199 -4.08 -37.15 1.97
CA GLY A 199 -5.54 -37.10 1.88
C GLY A 199 -6.29 -37.49 3.15
N GLN A 200 -5.60 -37.89 4.23
CA GLN A 200 -6.20 -38.19 5.53
C GLN A 200 -6.00 -37.05 6.53
N ASP A 201 -7.03 -36.77 7.32
CA ASP A 201 -6.97 -35.80 8.40
C ASP A 201 -6.43 -36.49 9.67
N LEU A 202 -5.29 -36.01 10.15
CA LEU A 202 -4.62 -36.49 11.35
C LEU A 202 -4.72 -35.43 12.44
N ALA A 203 -5.25 -35.83 13.60
CA ALA A 203 -5.25 -34.98 14.78
C ALA A 203 -3.81 -34.77 15.28
N GLY A 204 -3.42 -33.51 15.43
CA GLY A 204 -2.14 -33.08 15.98
C GLY A 204 -2.35 -32.10 17.13
N ARG A 205 -1.25 -31.73 17.79
CA ARG A 205 -1.25 -30.64 18.77
C ARG A 205 0.09 -29.92 18.80
N VAL A 206 0.06 -28.62 19.05
CA VAL A 206 1.23 -27.84 19.44
C VAL A 206 1.26 -27.78 20.96
N VAL A 207 2.35 -28.27 21.55
CA VAL A 207 2.59 -28.14 23.00
C VAL A 207 3.80 -27.21 23.18
N PRO A 208 3.60 -26.00 23.70
CA PRO A 208 4.71 -25.12 24.07
C PRO A 208 5.71 -25.83 24.98
N THR A 209 6.99 -25.83 24.60
CA THR A 209 8.07 -26.36 25.45
C THR A 209 8.56 -25.33 26.48
N ALA A 210 8.14 -24.08 26.32
CA ALA A 210 8.36 -22.98 27.24
C ALA A 210 7.11 -22.09 27.26
N GLY A 211 6.67 -21.63 28.43
CA GLY A 211 5.44 -20.83 28.56
C GLY A 211 4.17 -21.60 28.22
N GLN A 212 3.17 -20.88 27.72
CA GLN A 212 1.85 -21.35 27.29
C GLN A 212 1.51 -20.73 25.93
N ALA A 213 0.50 -21.30 25.26
CA ALA A 213 -0.07 -20.70 24.07
C ALA A 213 -1.15 -19.71 24.51
N LEU A 214 -0.87 -18.43 24.35
CA LEU A 214 -1.80 -17.36 24.68
C LEU A 214 -2.74 -17.13 23.50
N ARG A 215 -4.04 -17.31 23.74
CA ARG A 215 -5.13 -17.05 22.80
C ARG A 215 -5.55 -15.60 22.94
N LEU A 216 -5.46 -14.84 21.86
CA LEU A 216 -5.97 -13.49 21.74
C LEU A 216 -7.10 -13.49 20.71
N GLU A 217 -8.30 -13.15 21.16
CA GLU A 217 -9.45 -12.93 20.29
C GLU A 217 -9.66 -11.44 20.11
N LEU A 218 -9.80 -11.02 18.86
CA LEU A 218 -10.02 -9.63 18.50
C LEU A 218 -10.97 -9.48 17.33
N THR A 219 -11.62 -8.34 17.27
CA THR A 219 -12.33 -7.88 16.08
C THR A 219 -11.51 -6.78 15.41
N ALA A 220 -11.33 -6.89 14.10
CA ALA A 220 -10.64 -5.91 13.28
C ALA A 220 -11.60 -5.37 12.21
N THR A 221 -11.93 -4.09 12.28
CA THR A 221 -12.83 -3.40 11.36
C THR A 221 -12.04 -2.42 10.51
N PRO A 222 -11.96 -2.62 9.18
CA PRO A 222 -11.36 -1.63 8.29
C PRO A 222 -12.11 -0.29 8.36
N LEU A 223 -11.39 0.81 8.37
CA LEU A 223 -11.98 2.17 8.39
C LEU A 223 -12.06 2.80 7.00
N MET A 224 -11.35 2.23 6.03
CA MET A 224 -11.31 2.70 4.65
C MET A 224 -11.04 1.55 3.69
N SER A 225 -11.35 1.76 2.40
CA SER A 225 -10.89 0.84 1.36
C SER A 225 -9.37 0.89 1.29
N THR A 226 -8.75 -0.27 1.36
CA THR A 226 -7.31 -0.46 1.29
C THR A 226 -6.96 -1.36 0.08
N ALA A 227 -7.72 -1.28 -1.01
CA ALA A 227 -7.33 -1.92 -2.27
C ALA A 227 -7.34 -0.88 -3.40
N THR A 228 -6.25 -0.81 -4.15
CA THR A 228 -6.14 0.04 -5.36
C THR A 228 -7.04 -0.46 -6.49
N ASP A 229 -7.44 -1.74 -6.45
CA ASP A 229 -8.31 -2.38 -7.46
C ASP A 229 -9.77 -2.52 -6.97
N ALA A 230 -10.17 -1.67 -6.02
CA ALA A 230 -11.57 -1.54 -5.65
C ALA A 230 -12.37 -1.11 -6.89
N GLN A 231 -13.25 -1.98 -7.38
CA GLN A 231 -14.16 -1.65 -8.49
C GLN A 231 -15.08 -0.49 -8.07
N ALA A 232 -15.55 0.29 -9.03
CA ALA A 232 -16.46 1.39 -8.76
C ALA A 232 -17.69 0.90 -7.97
N GLY A 233 -17.83 1.32 -6.71
CA GLY A 233 -18.92 0.92 -5.83
C GLY A 233 -18.64 -0.26 -4.88
N GLU A 234 -17.47 -0.89 -4.95
CA GLU A 234 -17.02 -1.92 -3.99
C GLU A 234 -15.82 -1.44 -3.17
N ASN A 235 -15.97 -1.36 -1.85
CA ASN A 235 -14.82 -1.18 -0.96
C ASN A 235 -14.21 -2.53 -0.62
N ARG A 236 -12.88 -2.59 -0.54
CA ARG A 236 -12.15 -3.79 -0.14
C ARG A 236 -11.00 -3.42 0.78
N ALA A 237 -10.74 -4.27 1.76
CA ALA A 237 -9.57 -4.16 2.61
C ALA A 237 -8.87 -5.51 2.71
N PHE A 238 -7.55 -5.45 2.79
CA PHE A 238 -6.68 -6.59 3.01
C PHE A 238 -5.80 -6.34 4.22
N MET A 239 -5.59 -7.37 5.03
CA MET A 239 -4.65 -7.36 6.16
C MET A 239 -4.05 -8.75 6.34
N GLN A 240 -2.87 -8.81 6.94
CA GLN A 240 -2.21 -10.07 7.28
C GLN A 240 -2.34 -10.33 8.78
N ALA A 241 -2.66 -11.57 9.16
CA ALA A 241 -2.83 -11.94 10.56
C ALA A 241 -1.50 -11.81 11.34
N GLU A 242 -0.38 -12.12 10.68
CA GLU A 242 0.97 -11.97 11.22
C GLU A 242 1.42 -10.52 11.43
N SER A 243 0.69 -9.54 10.88
CA SER A 243 0.96 -8.13 11.13
C SER A 243 0.53 -7.66 12.52
N PHE A 244 -0.26 -8.47 13.24
CA PHE A 244 -0.58 -8.20 14.62
C PHE A 244 0.52 -8.72 15.55
N ALA A 245 0.94 -7.88 16.48
CA ALA A 245 1.87 -8.25 17.54
C ALA A 245 1.22 -8.04 18.91
N LEU A 246 1.61 -8.88 19.88
CA LEU A 246 1.19 -8.78 21.26
C LEU A 246 2.41 -8.48 22.13
N VAL A 247 2.33 -7.39 22.90
CA VAL A 247 3.37 -6.99 23.85
C VAL A 247 2.84 -7.19 25.27
N GLY A 248 3.64 -7.91 26.07
CA GLY A 248 3.32 -8.22 27.46
C GLY A 248 3.51 -7.04 28.41
N PRO A 249 3.09 -7.19 29.68
CA PRO A 249 3.25 -6.15 30.71
C PRO A 249 4.70 -5.80 31.06
N ASP A 250 5.64 -6.70 30.75
CA ASP A 250 7.07 -6.49 30.85
C ASP A 250 7.65 -5.65 29.70
N GLY A 251 6.81 -5.27 28.73
CA GLY A 251 7.20 -4.50 27.55
C GLY A 251 7.86 -5.33 26.45
N LEU A 252 7.87 -6.66 26.55
CA LEU A 252 8.48 -7.53 25.55
C LEU A 252 7.45 -8.04 24.54
N PRO A 253 7.76 -8.01 23.23
CA PRO A 253 6.92 -8.62 22.21
C PRO A 253 6.96 -10.14 22.33
N LEU A 254 5.79 -10.76 22.19
CA LEU A 254 5.64 -12.20 22.18
C LEU A 254 5.85 -12.79 20.79
N SER A 255 6.31 -14.05 20.76
CA SER A 255 6.46 -14.78 19.49
C SER A 255 5.10 -15.22 18.97
N TYR A 256 4.78 -14.83 17.73
CA TYR A 256 3.57 -15.25 17.04
C TYR A 256 3.61 -16.75 16.73
N LEU A 257 2.57 -17.48 17.14
CA LEU A 257 2.40 -18.91 16.85
C LEU A 257 1.49 -19.15 15.65
N GLY A 258 0.55 -18.24 15.38
CA GLY A 258 -0.31 -18.29 14.20
C GLY A 258 -1.74 -17.83 14.43
N TYR A 259 -2.53 -17.92 13.38
CA TYR A 259 -3.95 -17.60 13.30
C TYR A 259 -4.79 -18.88 13.23
N GLU A 260 -5.90 -18.93 13.97
CA GLU A 260 -6.86 -20.03 13.94
C GLU A 260 -7.66 -20.03 12.63
N THR A 261 -7.61 -21.16 11.92
CA THR A 261 -8.43 -21.45 10.74
C THR A 261 -9.28 -22.70 11.01
N SER A 262 -10.23 -22.99 10.12
CA SER A 262 -11.03 -24.24 10.21
C SER A 262 -10.19 -25.51 10.27
N ASP A 263 -8.99 -25.48 9.69
CA ASP A 263 -8.10 -26.63 9.57
C ASP A 263 -6.98 -26.63 10.64
N GLY A 264 -6.98 -25.66 11.58
CA GLY A 264 -5.95 -25.50 12.60
C GLY A 264 -5.23 -24.15 12.52
N VAL A 265 -4.02 -24.07 13.07
CA VAL A 265 -3.26 -22.80 13.20
C VAL A 265 -2.29 -22.60 12.03
N ARG A 266 -2.28 -21.41 11.44
CA ARG A 266 -1.38 -21.03 10.33
C ARG A 266 -0.55 -19.81 10.66
N THR A 267 0.73 -19.82 10.32
CA THR A 267 1.68 -18.74 10.61
C THR A 267 1.66 -17.59 9.60
N ARG A 268 0.99 -17.78 8.47
CA ARG A 268 0.75 -16.75 7.47
C ARG A 268 -0.68 -16.87 7.00
N TRP A 269 -1.43 -15.79 7.14
CA TRP A 269 -2.83 -15.79 6.73
C TRP A 269 -3.28 -14.41 6.29
N SER A 270 -3.92 -14.37 5.13
CA SER A 270 -4.46 -13.16 4.55
C SER A 270 -5.95 -13.06 4.85
N ILE A 271 -6.36 -11.90 5.35
CA ILE A 271 -7.74 -11.59 5.68
C ILE A 271 -8.19 -10.52 4.71
N SER A 272 -9.26 -10.82 3.97
CA SER A 272 -9.89 -9.88 3.03
C SER A 272 -11.32 -9.59 3.45
N SER A 273 -11.70 -8.32 3.47
CA SER A 273 -13.08 -7.87 3.72
C SER A 273 -13.54 -6.99 2.57
N SER A 274 -14.79 -7.15 2.13
CA SER A 274 -15.40 -6.34 1.07
C SER A 274 -16.77 -5.85 1.51
N TRP A 275 -17.11 -4.60 1.18
CA TRP A 275 -18.39 -4.00 1.54
C TRP A 275 -18.86 -2.93 0.54
N THR A 276 -20.18 -2.74 0.48
CA THR A 276 -20.81 -1.66 -0.29
C THR A 276 -21.07 -0.44 0.60
N ASP A 277 -21.74 -0.65 1.73
CA ASP A 277 -22.23 0.45 2.58
C ASP A 277 -21.38 0.69 3.83
N GLN A 278 -21.10 -0.38 4.59
CA GLN A 278 -20.40 -0.30 5.88
C GLN A 278 -19.37 -1.42 6.01
N PRO A 279 -18.18 -1.12 6.56
CA PRO A 279 -17.13 -2.12 6.72
C PRO A 279 -17.58 -3.25 7.64
N ARG A 280 -17.16 -4.47 7.31
CA ARG A 280 -17.46 -5.67 8.11
C ARG A 280 -16.29 -5.99 9.03
N PRO A 281 -16.51 -6.15 10.35
CA PRO A 281 -15.49 -6.63 11.27
C PRO A 281 -15.08 -8.05 10.90
N SER A 282 -13.78 -8.32 10.99
CA SER A 282 -13.22 -9.68 10.94
C SER A 282 -12.95 -10.15 12.36
N GLU A 283 -13.48 -11.33 12.72
CA GLU A 283 -13.15 -12.00 13.97
C GLU A 283 -11.84 -12.75 13.80
N LEU A 284 -10.86 -12.45 14.65
CA LEU A 284 -9.52 -12.99 14.57
C LEU A 284 -9.15 -13.69 15.89
N THR A 285 -8.76 -14.95 15.80
CA THR A 285 -8.18 -15.70 16.91
C THR A 285 -6.70 -15.92 16.61
N LEU A 286 -5.85 -15.23 17.37
CA LEU A 286 -4.40 -15.26 17.23
C LEU A 286 -3.77 -15.98 18.42
N TYR A 287 -2.68 -16.69 18.18
CA TYR A 287 -1.93 -17.40 19.20
C TYR A 287 -0.51 -16.85 19.32
N TYR A 288 -0.04 -16.68 20.55
CA TYR A 288 1.31 -16.21 20.89
C TYR A 288 1.95 -17.11 21.93
N LEU A 289 3.27 -17.21 21.94
CA LEU A 289 4.03 -17.92 22.97
C LEU A 289 4.35 -16.96 24.11
N GLY A 290 3.88 -17.26 25.33
CA GLY A 290 4.14 -16.39 26.49
C GLY A 290 3.58 -16.93 27.80
N ALA A 291 3.41 -16.05 28.79
CA ALA A 291 2.77 -16.36 30.06
C ALA A 291 1.66 -15.35 30.36
N PRO A 292 0.51 -15.77 30.93
CA PRO A 292 -0.60 -14.88 31.24
C PRO A 292 -0.33 -14.09 32.53
N THR A 293 0.64 -13.19 32.49
CA THR A 293 1.01 -12.33 33.63
C THR A 293 0.03 -11.17 33.79
N ALA A 294 -0.30 -10.85 35.04
CA ALA A 294 -1.12 -9.68 35.36
C ALA A 294 -0.43 -8.38 34.89
N GLY A 295 -1.23 -7.39 34.48
CA GLY A 295 -0.76 -6.09 34.01
C GLY A 295 -1.34 -5.69 32.65
N THR A 296 -0.75 -4.65 32.06
CA THR A 296 -1.22 -4.06 30.79
C THR A 296 -0.61 -4.76 29.60
N TRP A 297 -1.47 -5.23 28.71
CA TRP A 297 -1.11 -5.83 27.43
C TRP A 297 -1.43 -4.85 26.31
N THR A 298 -0.56 -4.78 25.30
CA THR A 298 -0.78 -3.92 24.12
C THR A 298 -0.77 -4.76 22.85
N VAL A 299 -1.81 -4.59 22.03
CA VAL A 299 -1.90 -5.14 20.69
C VAL A 299 -1.43 -4.08 19.71
N TYR A 300 -0.47 -4.45 18.87
CA TYR A 300 0.03 -3.63 17.78
C TYR A 300 -0.47 -4.19 16.45
N TYR A 301 -0.73 -3.31 15.50
CA TYR A 301 -0.84 -3.64 14.09
C TYR A 301 0.32 -2.97 13.36
N LEU A 302 1.26 -3.78 12.87
CA LEU A 302 2.58 -3.35 12.44
C LEU A 302 3.21 -2.51 13.57
N GLN A 303 3.63 -1.28 13.31
CA GLN A 303 4.26 -0.39 14.30
C GLN A 303 3.30 0.31 15.27
N ASP A 304 1.98 0.26 15.01
CA ASP A 304 1.04 1.12 15.72
C ASP A 304 0.30 0.37 16.83
N PRO A 305 0.21 0.92 18.06
CA PRO A 305 -0.65 0.38 19.09
C PRO A 305 -2.12 0.59 18.70
N VAL A 306 -2.87 -0.50 18.57
CA VAL A 306 -4.28 -0.48 18.12
C VAL A 306 -5.28 -0.90 19.20
N ALA A 307 -4.84 -1.61 20.23
CA ALA A 307 -5.67 -1.91 21.39
C ALA A 307 -4.82 -2.14 22.66
N GLN A 308 -5.42 -1.92 23.82
CA GLN A 308 -4.84 -2.23 25.12
C GLN A 308 -5.88 -2.88 26.03
N PHE A 309 -5.43 -3.81 26.86
CA PHE A 309 -6.27 -4.45 27.87
C PHE A 309 -5.46 -4.78 29.13
N ASN A 310 -6.13 -4.92 30.27
CA ASN A 310 -5.50 -5.28 31.53
C ASN A 310 -5.93 -6.69 31.95
N LEU A 311 -4.95 -7.53 32.27
CA LEU A 311 -5.19 -8.82 32.93
C LEU A 311 -5.05 -8.61 34.45
N GLN A 312 -6.08 -9.00 35.19
CA GLN A 312 -6.11 -8.95 36.66
C GLN A 312 -5.51 -10.19 37.29
#